data_AF-A0A0H1BTT2-F1
#
_entry.id   AF-A0A0H1BTT2-F1
#
_cell.length_a   1.000
_cell.length_b   1.000
_cell.length_c   1.000
_cell.angle_alpha   90.00
_cell.angle_beta   90.00
_cell.angle_gamma   90.00
#
_symmetry.space_group_name_H-M   'P 1'
#
loop_
_entity.id
_entity.type
_entity.pdbx_description
1 polymer ?
#
loop_
_entity_poly.entity_id
_entity_poly.type
_entity_poly.pdbx_seq_one_letter_code
_entity_poly.pdbx_strand_id
1 'polypeptide(L)'
;MVLGNNVQKLTFKGKAILEITFIRGQKQDINLDNHLGSYEGKLIVGGNGLSQSATSVGLDGSILKMQLPYSKDGVPGYTSATLNLGFCFHYNEQSGEVSFKQPSGLDSCSNFHLEAGHILRALCLGRDGLLHESSIDLNSYLGAGEGEFIPDGRDYMNDPAHRTKDRMGGPADRRQFYLDFSKGLTLCGWISANRRAGGPKTEIDLSKHITNGGDGKLVWQPSPGIFDRDGPLAKLLDPMPLLGYITAIFHKVAGNKDHSRRAIAKTTGATFIYGGCLILSLLPGVKLGIIATAVIAAALTPFAIKMEELIAKSTIDDKEILRTIETDGARYVRDAIFNSIGAGTGAYVSKFFTGSKAALKNGVFERAKKVAGKYGSDYFAGNATTVGMDRWFNEVYESIEADRAS
;
A
#
# COMPACT_ATOMS: atom_id res chain seq x y z
N MET A 1 -20.54 1.16 -4.75
CA MET A 1 -20.93 0.79 -3.38
C MET A 1 -21.76 1.94 -2.85
N VAL A 2 -23.08 1.82 -2.84
CA VAL A 2 -24.00 2.82 -2.26
C VAL A 2 -24.00 2.56 -0.75
N LEU A 3 -24.20 3.57 0.11
CA LEU A 3 -24.56 3.40 1.53
C LEU A 3 -25.47 2.15 1.62
N GLY A 4 -24.92 1.04 2.12
CA GLY A 4 -25.47 -0.28 1.82
C GLY A 4 -26.91 -0.42 2.31
N ASN A 5 -27.52 -1.58 2.05
CA ASN A 5 -28.86 -1.94 2.54
C ASN A 5 -29.02 -1.88 4.08
N ASN A 6 -28.01 -1.41 4.82
CA ASN A 6 -28.01 -1.23 6.27
C ASN A 6 -28.36 0.20 6.71
N VAL A 7 -28.36 1.19 5.81
CA VAL A 7 -28.69 2.59 6.13
C VAL A 7 -30.16 2.86 5.83
N GLN A 8 -30.91 3.25 6.86
CA GLN A 8 -32.34 3.56 6.75
C GLN A 8 -32.57 5.03 6.39
N LYS A 9 -31.85 5.95 7.04
CA LYS A 9 -32.11 7.39 6.90
C LYS A 9 -30.85 8.21 7.21
N LEU A 10 -30.69 9.30 6.47
CA LEU A 10 -29.73 10.37 6.76
C LEU A 10 -30.50 11.62 7.22
N THR A 11 -30.07 12.23 8.33
CA THR A 11 -30.69 13.47 8.85
C THR A 11 -29.62 14.43 9.33
N PHE A 12 -29.79 15.73 9.09
CA PHE A 12 -28.89 16.74 9.64
C PHE A 12 -29.24 17.10 11.09
N LYS A 13 -28.22 17.16 11.95
CA LYS A 13 -28.24 17.80 13.27
C LYS A 13 -27.45 19.11 13.18
N GLY A 14 -28.15 20.21 12.98
CA GLY A 14 -27.49 21.51 12.75
C GLY A 14 -26.89 21.61 11.34
N LYS A 15 -25.76 22.30 11.18
CA LYS A 15 -25.18 22.63 9.87
C LYS A 15 -24.23 21.58 9.28
N ALA A 16 -23.56 20.80 10.13
CA ALA A 16 -22.48 19.90 9.68
C ALA A 16 -22.54 18.49 10.25
N ILE A 17 -23.35 18.21 11.27
CA ILE A 17 -23.43 16.86 11.82
C ILE A 17 -24.49 16.07 11.04
N LEU A 18 -24.05 15.02 10.37
CA LEU A 18 -24.91 14.06 9.70
C LEU A 18 -25.20 12.89 10.63
N GLU A 19 -26.44 12.75 11.08
CA GLU A 19 -26.92 11.54 11.78
C GLU A 19 -27.31 10.48 10.75
N ILE A 20 -26.64 9.33 10.83
CA ILE A 20 -26.92 8.13 10.06
C ILE A 20 -27.73 7.19 10.94
N THR A 21 -28.94 6.85 10.51
CA THR A 21 -29.78 5.85 11.18
C THR A 21 -29.73 4.54 10.39
N PHE A 22 -29.31 3.46 11.06
CA PHE A 22 -29.25 2.12 10.48
C PHE A 22 -30.59 1.40 10.62
N ILE A 23 -30.84 0.37 9.82
CA ILE A 23 -32.08 -0.44 9.87
C ILE A 23 -32.33 -1.02 11.26
N ARG A 24 -31.27 -1.32 12.01
CA ARG A 24 -31.36 -1.83 13.40
C ARG A 24 -31.66 -0.74 14.43
N GLY A 25 -31.94 0.49 14.02
CA GLY A 25 -32.21 1.63 14.89
C GLY A 25 -30.96 2.25 15.54
N GLN A 26 -29.77 1.67 15.32
CA GLN A 26 -28.51 2.28 15.72
C GLN A 26 -28.32 3.62 15.00
N LYS A 27 -27.64 4.55 15.68
CA LYS A 27 -27.38 5.89 15.17
C LYS A 27 -25.90 6.18 15.26
N GLN A 28 -25.37 6.84 14.24
CA GLN A 28 -24.00 7.33 14.22
C GLN A 28 -23.97 8.76 13.69
N ASP A 29 -23.25 9.63 14.38
CA ASP A 29 -23.07 11.01 13.97
C ASP A 29 -21.71 11.16 13.29
N ILE A 30 -21.69 11.79 12.11
CA ILE A 30 -20.47 12.14 11.39
C ILE A 30 -20.42 13.66 11.23
N ASN A 31 -19.34 14.28 11.70
CA ASN A 31 -19.12 15.70 11.51
C ASN A 31 -18.50 15.98 10.14
N LEU A 32 -19.29 16.53 9.21
CA LEU A 32 -18.84 16.86 7.86
C LEU A 32 -17.81 18.00 7.82
N ASP A 33 -17.68 18.81 8.88
CA ASP A 33 -16.65 19.86 8.93
C ASP A 33 -15.22 19.32 8.95
N ASN A 34 -15.03 18.04 9.29
CA ASN A 34 -13.73 17.39 9.28
C ASN A 34 -13.36 16.78 7.92
N HIS A 35 -14.28 16.87 6.95
CA HIS A 35 -14.21 16.10 5.71
C HIS A 35 -14.57 16.90 4.47
N LEU A 36 -15.35 17.98 4.63
CA LEU A 36 -15.79 18.84 3.57
C LEU A 36 -15.40 20.28 3.90
N GLY A 37 -14.97 21.00 2.88
CA GLY A 37 -14.76 22.44 2.93
C GLY A 37 -15.29 23.10 1.66
N SER A 38 -15.08 24.40 1.53
CA SER A 38 -15.34 25.09 0.27
C SER A 38 -14.25 26.11 -0.05
N TYR A 39 -14.06 26.34 -1.34
CA TYR A 39 -13.16 27.37 -1.84
C TYR A 39 -13.72 27.94 -3.14
N GLU A 40 -13.91 29.25 -3.20
CA GLU A 40 -14.44 29.96 -4.38
C GLU A 40 -15.68 29.29 -5.00
N GLY A 41 -16.69 29.02 -4.17
CA GLY A 41 -17.93 28.39 -4.61
C GLY A 41 -17.83 26.90 -4.94
N LYS A 42 -16.64 26.30 -4.89
CA LYS A 42 -16.46 24.86 -5.14
C LYS A 42 -16.46 24.11 -3.83
N LEU A 43 -17.11 22.95 -3.82
CA LEU A 43 -17.02 22.01 -2.72
C LEU A 43 -15.65 21.34 -2.77
N ILE A 44 -15.00 21.17 -1.63
CA ILE A 44 -13.71 20.48 -1.53
C ILE A 44 -13.87 19.26 -0.61
N VAL A 45 -13.89 18.07 -1.20
CA VAL A 45 -13.87 16.80 -0.51
C VAL A 45 -12.47 16.54 0.06
N GLY A 46 -12.40 16.25 1.35
CA GLY A 46 -11.17 16.26 2.13
C GLY A 46 -10.78 17.65 2.65
N GLY A 47 -11.59 18.68 2.40
CA GLY A 47 -11.45 20.00 3.03
C GLY A 47 -11.96 20.00 4.47
N ASN A 48 -11.95 21.19 5.10
CA ASN A 48 -12.48 21.39 6.45
C ASN A 48 -13.39 22.63 6.51
N GLY A 49 -14.23 22.69 7.53
CA GLY A 49 -15.01 23.89 7.88
C GLY A 49 -16.21 24.17 6.96
N LEU A 50 -16.89 23.13 6.47
CA LEU A 50 -18.07 23.27 5.63
C LEU A 50 -19.12 24.23 6.23
N SER A 51 -19.45 24.09 7.51
CA SER A 51 -20.48 24.88 8.22
C SER A 51 -20.19 26.38 8.28
N GLN A 52 -18.92 26.76 8.14
CA GLN A 52 -18.47 28.15 8.16
C GLN A 52 -18.80 28.88 6.86
N SER A 53 -18.87 28.14 5.75
CA SER A 53 -19.03 28.69 4.41
C SER A 53 -20.38 28.33 3.80
N ALA A 54 -20.82 27.09 3.96
CA ALA A 54 -22.04 26.60 3.35
C ALA A 54 -23.31 27.19 3.99
N THR A 55 -24.26 27.52 3.13
CA THR A 55 -25.62 27.93 3.49
C THR A 55 -26.62 27.01 2.81
N SER A 56 -27.88 27.00 3.28
CA SER A 56 -28.95 26.22 2.66
C SER A 56 -28.63 24.73 2.52
N VAL A 57 -27.95 24.15 3.52
CA VAL A 57 -27.52 22.75 3.51
C VAL A 57 -28.74 21.84 3.68
N GLY A 58 -28.90 20.89 2.77
CA GLY A 58 -30.02 19.93 2.77
C GLY A 58 -29.65 18.59 2.16
N LEU A 59 -30.49 17.59 2.40
CA LEU A 59 -30.34 16.25 1.82
C LEU A 59 -31.55 15.93 0.96
N ASP A 60 -31.28 15.28 -0.17
CA ASP A 60 -32.26 14.62 -1.02
C ASP A 60 -31.80 13.18 -1.24
N GLY A 61 -32.28 12.27 -0.38
CA GLY A 61 -31.73 10.92 -0.28
C GLY A 61 -30.27 10.94 0.16
N SER A 62 -29.36 10.45 -0.69
CA SER A 62 -27.91 10.50 -0.50
C SER A 62 -27.24 11.74 -1.10
N ILE A 63 -28.00 12.62 -1.76
CA ILE A 63 -27.48 13.81 -2.41
C ILE A 63 -27.49 14.96 -1.41
N LEU A 64 -26.30 15.37 -1.00
CA LEU A 64 -26.06 16.60 -0.26
C LEU A 64 -26.17 17.79 -1.21
N LYS A 65 -27.03 18.76 -0.87
CA LYS A 65 -27.21 20.02 -1.61
C LYS A 65 -26.85 21.18 -0.69
N MET A 66 -26.18 22.19 -1.22
CA MET A 66 -25.82 23.39 -0.45
C MET A 66 -25.57 24.59 -1.38
N GLN A 67 -25.46 25.77 -0.78
CA GLN A 67 -25.00 26.99 -1.43
C GLN A 67 -23.66 27.41 -0.85
N LEU A 68 -22.67 27.61 -1.71
CA LEU A 68 -21.30 27.94 -1.36
C LEU A 68 -20.97 29.37 -1.78
N PRO A 69 -20.25 30.14 -0.94
CA PRO A 69 -19.90 31.52 -1.23
C PRO A 69 -18.87 31.55 -2.36
N TYR A 70 -19.06 32.46 -3.29
CA TYR A 70 -18.18 32.72 -4.42
C TYR A 70 -17.99 34.22 -4.58
N SER A 71 -16.87 34.66 -5.15
CA SER A 71 -16.65 36.06 -5.49
C SER A 71 -16.25 36.15 -6.95
N LYS A 72 -17.01 36.94 -7.72
CA LYS A 72 -16.70 37.25 -9.12
C LYS A 72 -16.47 38.74 -9.22
N ASP A 73 -15.28 39.14 -9.65
CA ASP A 73 -14.92 40.55 -9.82
C ASP A 73 -15.13 41.38 -8.53
N GLY A 74 -14.90 40.76 -7.36
CA GLY A 74 -15.09 41.38 -6.05
C GLY A 74 -16.55 41.43 -5.56
N VAL A 75 -17.51 40.99 -6.37
CA VAL A 75 -18.92 40.93 -5.99
C VAL A 75 -19.20 39.59 -5.29
N PRO A 76 -19.65 39.60 -4.01
CA PRO A 76 -19.98 38.37 -3.30
C PRO A 76 -21.27 37.77 -3.87
N GLY A 77 -21.26 36.45 -4.07
CA GLY A 77 -22.40 35.67 -4.53
C GLY A 77 -22.38 34.27 -3.96
N TYR A 78 -23.35 33.46 -4.38
CA TYR A 78 -23.45 32.06 -4.01
C TYR A 78 -23.62 31.20 -5.25
N THR A 79 -23.02 30.01 -5.23
CA THR A 79 -23.26 28.97 -6.24
C THR A 79 -23.81 27.72 -5.58
N SER A 80 -24.64 26.98 -6.30
CA SER A 80 -25.15 25.70 -5.80
C SER A 80 -24.10 24.61 -6.00
N ALA A 81 -23.91 23.79 -4.97
CA ALA A 81 -23.05 22.62 -5.02
C ALA A 81 -23.83 21.38 -4.58
N THR A 82 -23.52 20.25 -5.20
CA THR A 82 -24.10 18.95 -4.87
C THR A 82 -23.01 17.90 -4.70
N LEU A 83 -23.23 16.95 -3.79
CA LEU A 83 -22.34 15.81 -3.58
C LEU A 83 -23.18 14.57 -3.28
N ASN A 84 -22.96 13.49 -4.02
CA ASN A 84 -23.54 12.20 -3.65
C ASN A 84 -22.70 11.55 -2.56
N LEU A 85 -23.21 11.57 -1.34
CA LEU A 85 -22.57 11.01 -0.15
C LEU A 85 -22.37 9.48 -0.25
N GLY A 86 -23.10 8.80 -1.15
CA GLY A 86 -22.90 7.39 -1.42
C GLY A 86 -21.49 7.04 -1.90
N PHE A 87 -20.76 7.99 -2.50
CA PHE A 87 -19.36 7.78 -2.90
C PHE A 87 -18.35 8.09 -1.78
N CYS A 88 -18.77 8.79 -0.74
CA CYS A 88 -17.88 9.27 0.32
C CYS A 88 -18.05 8.47 1.62
N PHE A 89 -19.01 7.56 1.72
CA PHE A 89 -19.23 6.75 2.91
C PHE A 89 -18.94 5.28 2.66
N HIS A 90 -18.14 4.71 3.57
CA HIS A 90 -17.84 3.29 3.59
C HIS A 90 -18.38 2.66 4.88
N TYR A 91 -19.24 1.65 4.73
CA TYR A 91 -19.74 0.85 5.84
C TYR A 91 -18.81 -0.33 6.08
N ASN A 92 -18.22 -0.41 7.27
CA ASN A 92 -17.38 -1.53 7.67
C ASN A 92 -18.24 -2.60 8.37
N GLU A 93 -18.46 -3.73 7.70
CA GLU A 93 -19.31 -4.82 8.19
C GLU A 93 -18.86 -5.43 9.53
N GLN A 94 -17.56 -5.44 9.81
CA GLN A 94 -17.00 -6.03 11.03
C GLN A 94 -17.28 -5.14 12.24
N SER A 95 -17.11 -3.83 12.07
CA SER A 95 -17.34 -2.85 13.14
C SER A 95 -18.81 -2.42 13.25
N GLY A 96 -19.58 -2.51 12.16
CA GLY A 96 -20.89 -1.89 12.05
C GLY A 96 -20.86 -0.36 11.91
N GLU A 97 -19.68 0.25 11.70
CA GLU A 97 -19.52 1.69 11.62
C GLU A 97 -19.46 2.18 10.17
N VAL A 98 -19.99 3.39 9.95
CA VAL A 98 -19.78 4.16 8.71
C VAL A 98 -18.60 5.11 8.91
N SER A 99 -17.69 5.13 7.95
CA SER A 99 -16.58 6.07 7.92
C SER A 99 -16.67 6.94 6.67
N PHE A 100 -16.25 8.20 6.79
CA PHE A 100 -16.05 9.06 5.64
C PHE A 100 -14.74 8.68 4.95
N LYS A 101 -14.80 8.32 3.67
CA LYS A 101 -13.65 8.00 2.83
C LYS A 101 -13.53 9.06 1.74
N GLN A 102 -12.34 9.63 1.59
CA GLN A 102 -12.06 10.52 0.47
C GLN A 102 -12.11 9.73 -0.86
N PRO A 103 -12.60 10.34 -1.95
CA PRO A 103 -12.63 9.71 -3.26
C PRO A 103 -11.21 9.38 -3.70
N SER A 104 -10.89 8.10 -3.58
CA SER A 104 -9.57 7.51 -3.84
C SER A 104 -9.79 6.05 -4.16
N GLY A 105 -9.03 5.50 -5.11
CA GLY A 105 -9.30 4.16 -5.60
C GLY A 105 -10.41 4.12 -6.66
N LEU A 106 -10.58 2.94 -7.27
CA LEU A 106 -11.55 2.74 -8.34
C LEU A 106 -13.00 2.68 -7.89
N ASP A 107 -13.26 2.51 -6.59
CA ASP A 107 -14.60 2.60 -6.00
C ASP A 107 -15.20 4.00 -6.15
N SER A 108 -14.36 5.00 -6.40
CA SER A 108 -14.75 6.38 -6.74
C SER A 108 -14.88 6.65 -8.24
N CYS A 109 -14.76 5.62 -9.09
CA CYS A 109 -14.94 5.70 -10.54
C CYS A 109 -16.10 4.82 -11.02
N SER A 110 -16.64 5.13 -12.20
CA SER A 110 -17.80 4.45 -12.78
C SER A 110 -17.78 4.52 -14.31
N ASN A 111 -18.69 3.78 -14.96
CA ASN A 111 -18.86 3.77 -16.42
C ASN A 111 -17.57 3.46 -17.20
N PHE A 112 -16.83 2.45 -16.70
CA PHE A 112 -15.63 1.97 -17.35
C PHE A 112 -15.95 1.41 -18.73
N HIS A 113 -15.19 1.84 -19.73
CA HIS A 113 -15.25 1.24 -21.06
C HIS A 113 -13.88 1.32 -21.73
N LEU A 114 -13.65 0.40 -22.66
CA LEU A 114 -12.40 0.29 -23.38
C LEU A 114 -12.61 0.82 -24.81
N GLU A 115 -11.99 1.94 -25.12
CA GLU A 115 -11.97 2.54 -26.46
C GLU A 115 -10.74 2.03 -27.22
N ALA A 116 -10.94 1.68 -28.49
CA ALA A 116 -9.88 1.18 -29.39
C ALA A 116 -9.08 -0.03 -28.85
N GLY A 117 -9.61 -0.75 -27.86
CA GLY A 117 -8.96 -1.90 -27.24
C GLY A 117 -7.83 -1.58 -26.26
N HIS A 118 -7.47 -0.31 -26.04
CA HIS A 118 -6.35 0.10 -25.18
C HIS A 118 -6.53 1.41 -24.42
N ILE A 119 -7.51 2.24 -24.76
CA ILE A 119 -7.79 3.47 -24.00
C ILE A 119 -8.89 3.14 -23.01
N LEU A 120 -8.53 3.02 -21.73
CA LEU A 120 -9.52 2.84 -20.67
C LEU A 120 -10.10 4.20 -20.31
N ARG A 121 -11.42 4.34 -20.43
CA ARG A 121 -12.17 5.54 -20.00
C ARG A 121 -13.05 5.24 -18.81
N ALA A 122 -13.23 6.23 -17.95
CA ALA A 122 -14.16 6.18 -16.82
C ALA A 122 -14.63 7.59 -16.42
N LEU A 123 -15.70 7.65 -15.63
CA LEU A 123 -16.10 8.83 -14.87
C LEU A 123 -15.58 8.69 -13.44
N CYS A 124 -14.70 9.57 -13.01
CA CYS A 124 -14.04 9.50 -11.70
C CYS A 124 -14.40 10.71 -10.84
N LEU A 125 -14.74 10.46 -9.57
CA LEU A 125 -15.09 11.50 -8.62
C LEU A 125 -13.85 12.29 -8.21
N GLY A 126 -13.83 13.58 -8.49
CA GLY A 126 -12.77 14.48 -8.08
C GLY A 126 -12.96 14.97 -6.64
N ARG A 127 -11.89 15.56 -6.09
CA ARG A 127 -11.94 16.31 -4.82
C ARG A 127 -12.86 17.52 -4.88
N ASP A 128 -13.25 17.99 -6.05
CA ASP A 128 -14.27 19.03 -6.19
C ASP A 128 -15.72 18.51 -5.99
N GLY A 129 -15.87 17.20 -5.74
CA GLY A 129 -17.17 16.55 -5.58
C GLY A 129 -17.89 16.26 -6.89
N LEU A 130 -17.26 16.54 -8.04
CA LEU A 130 -17.83 16.34 -9.37
C LEU A 130 -17.23 15.09 -10.04
N LEU A 131 -17.99 14.49 -10.97
CA LEU A 131 -17.47 13.41 -11.82
C LEU A 131 -16.74 14.02 -13.02
N HIS A 132 -15.48 13.62 -13.19
CA HIS A 132 -14.64 14.00 -14.32
C HIS A 132 -14.51 12.83 -15.27
N GLU A 133 -14.60 13.10 -16.57
CA GLU A 133 -14.18 12.11 -17.56
C GLU A 133 -12.66 12.00 -17.51
N SER A 134 -12.18 10.77 -17.34
CA SER A 134 -10.76 10.46 -17.40
C SER A 134 -10.51 9.30 -18.34
N SER A 135 -9.38 9.37 -19.04
CA SER A 135 -8.86 8.30 -19.85
C SER A 135 -7.43 7.97 -19.46
N ILE A 136 -7.02 6.73 -19.67
CA ILE A 136 -5.64 6.28 -19.56
C ILE A 136 -5.33 5.33 -20.70
N ASP A 137 -4.20 5.57 -21.37
CA ASP A 137 -3.70 4.69 -22.42
C ASP A 137 -2.96 3.50 -21.80
N LEU A 138 -3.58 2.33 -21.88
CA LEU A 138 -3.02 1.09 -21.35
C LEU A 138 -1.77 0.65 -22.12
N ASN A 139 -1.57 1.02 -23.39
CA ASN A 139 -0.32 0.71 -24.11
C ASN A 139 0.90 1.38 -23.47
N SER A 140 0.72 2.47 -22.74
CA SER A 140 1.83 3.13 -22.05
C SER A 140 2.33 2.34 -20.84
N TYR A 141 1.55 1.37 -20.35
CA TYR A 141 1.80 0.68 -19.08
C TYR A 141 1.63 -0.83 -19.12
N LEU A 142 1.10 -1.38 -20.21
CA LEU A 142 0.95 -2.82 -20.41
C LEU A 142 1.77 -3.25 -21.61
N GLY A 143 2.59 -4.26 -21.40
CA GLY A 143 3.23 -5.04 -22.45
C GLY A 143 2.53 -6.38 -22.64
N ALA A 144 2.93 -7.09 -23.68
CA ALA A 144 2.55 -8.46 -23.96
C ALA A 144 3.82 -9.30 -24.17
N GLY A 145 3.85 -10.50 -23.61
CA GLY A 145 4.95 -11.43 -23.79
C GLY A 145 4.60 -12.80 -23.23
N GLU A 146 5.07 -13.86 -23.90
CA GLU A 146 4.89 -15.26 -23.46
C GLU A 146 3.43 -15.68 -23.23
N GLY A 147 2.46 -14.99 -23.85
CA GLY A 147 1.03 -15.27 -23.67
C GLY A 147 0.38 -14.57 -22.47
N GLU A 148 1.08 -13.64 -21.81
CA GLU A 148 0.60 -12.92 -20.65
C GLU A 148 0.70 -11.40 -20.84
N PHE A 149 -0.16 -10.68 -20.11
CA PHE A 149 0.02 -9.24 -19.93
C PHE A 149 1.18 -9.00 -18.97
N ILE A 150 2.08 -8.10 -19.34
CA ILE A 150 3.22 -7.69 -18.52
C ILE A 150 2.91 -6.29 -17.99
N PRO A 151 2.55 -6.14 -16.70
CA PRO A 151 2.42 -4.84 -16.07
C PRO A 151 3.71 -4.05 -16.18
N ASP A 152 3.60 -2.72 -16.32
CA ASP A 152 4.72 -1.80 -16.49
C ASP A 152 5.54 -2.04 -17.78
N GLY A 153 5.04 -2.91 -18.66
CA GLY A 153 5.50 -3.05 -20.04
C GLY A 153 4.95 -1.95 -20.93
N ARG A 154 5.16 -2.08 -22.24
CA ARG A 154 4.64 -1.14 -23.23
C ARG A 154 4.10 -1.84 -24.46
N ASP A 155 3.16 -1.16 -25.11
CA ASP A 155 2.70 -1.45 -26.46
C ASP A 155 2.13 -2.87 -26.63
N TYR A 156 1.38 -3.38 -25.64
CA TYR A 156 0.78 -4.72 -25.74
C TYR A 156 -0.07 -4.92 -27.00
N MET A 157 -0.74 -3.87 -27.51
CA MET A 157 -1.48 -3.95 -28.77
C MET A 157 -0.60 -4.15 -30.01
N ASN A 158 0.66 -3.72 -29.96
CA ASN A 158 1.59 -3.79 -31.08
C ASN A 158 2.47 -5.04 -31.05
N ASP A 159 2.25 -5.97 -30.13
CA ASP A 159 2.98 -7.22 -30.09
C ASP A 159 2.95 -7.89 -31.48
N PRO A 160 4.12 -8.16 -32.10
CA PRO A 160 4.21 -8.84 -33.38
C PRO A 160 3.43 -10.15 -33.45
N ALA A 161 3.19 -10.81 -32.30
CA ALA A 161 2.35 -11.98 -32.18
C ALA A 161 0.90 -11.73 -32.65
N HIS A 162 0.39 -10.49 -32.55
CA HIS A 162 -0.95 -10.11 -33.01
C HIS A 162 -1.02 -9.80 -34.51
N ARG A 163 0.12 -9.61 -35.18
CA ARG A 163 0.18 -9.30 -36.62
C ARG A 163 0.10 -10.53 -37.52
N THR A 164 -0.15 -11.73 -36.98
CA THR A 164 -0.40 -12.90 -37.81
C THR A 164 -1.71 -12.69 -38.55
N LYS A 165 -1.61 -12.17 -39.77
CA LYS A 165 -2.69 -12.10 -40.75
C LYS A 165 -3.48 -13.40 -40.68
N ASP A 166 -4.74 -13.31 -40.26
CA ASP A 166 -5.70 -14.37 -40.47
C ASP A 166 -5.60 -14.75 -41.94
N ARG A 167 -5.00 -15.92 -42.22
CA ARG A 167 -4.91 -16.47 -43.58
C ARG A 167 -6.30 -16.76 -44.17
N MET A 168 -7.36 -16.56 -43.40
CA MET A 168 -8.75 -16.77 -43.79
C MET A 168 -9.50 -15.50 -44.19
N GLY A 169 -8.84 -14.35 -44.42
CA GLY A 169 -9.41 -13.23 -45.18
C GLY A 169 -10.70 -12.59 -44.61
N GLY A 170 -11.11 -12.98 -43.41
CA GLY A 170 -12.19 -12.34 -42.68
C GLY A 170 -11.74 -10.96 -42.19
N PRO A 171 -12.65 -9.98 -42.10
CA PRO A 171 -12.34 -8.73 -41.41
C PRO A 171 -11.86 -9.10 -40.01
N ALA A 172 -10.60 -8.80 -39.70
CA ALA A 172 -10.03 -9.00 -38.37
C ALA A 172 -10.97 -8.34 -37.36
N ASP A 173 -11.81 -9.13 -36.71
CA ASP A 173 -12.83 -8.60 -35.82
C ASP A 173 -12.09 -7.98 -34.64
N ARG A 174 -12.16 -6.66 -34.57
CA ARG A 174 -11.25 -5.78 -33.82
C ARG A 174 -11.48 -5.82 -32.31
N ARG A 175 -12.00 -6.92 -31.77
CA ARG A 175 -12.27 -7.12 -30.33
C ARG A 175 -11.34 -8.17 -29.73
N GLN A 176 -10.04 -8.02 -29.97
CA GLN A 176 -9.01 -8.85 -29.33
C GLN A 176 -8.93 -8.62 -27.81
N PHE A 177 -9.48 -7.48 -27.33
CA PHE A 177 -9.46 -7.09 -25.94
C PHE A 177 -10.83 -6.58 -25.49
N TYR A 178 -11.24 -6.96 -24.28
CA TYR A 178 -12.49 -6.52 -23.67
C TYR A 178 -12.38 -6.49 -22.15
N LEU A 179 -13.27 -5.75 -21.49
CA LEU A 179 -13.36 -5.72 -20.02
C LEU A 179 -14.37 -6.76 -19.54
N ASP A 180 -13.96 -7.60 -18.59
CA ASP A 180 -14.80 -8.61 -17.95
C ASP A 180 -15.16 -8.19 -16.52
N PHE A 181 -16.26 -7.46 -16.39
CA PHE A 181 -16.78 -6.97 -15.11
C PHE A 181 -17.26 -8.08 -14.16
N SER A 182 -17.45 -9.32 -14.63
CA SER A 182 -17.82 -10.44 -13.76
C SER A 182 -16.66 -10.85 -12.83
N LYS A 183 -15.43 -10.49 -13.20
CA LYS A 183 -14.20 -10.71 -12.45
C LYS A 183 -13.60 -9.41 -11.89
N GLY A 184 -14.41 -8.36 -11.72
CA GLY A 184 -13.93 -7.02 -11.39
C GLY A 184 -13.47 -6.25 -12.63
N LEU A 185 -12.62 -5.23 -12.49
CA LEU A 185 -12.11 -4.47 -13.66
C LEU A 185 -10.99 -5.26 -14.36
N THR A 186 -11.33 -6.41 -14.94
CA THR A 186 -10.36 -7.31 -15.58
C THR A 186 -10.30 -7.04 -17.08
N LEU A 187 -9.11 -6.78 -17.61
CA LEU A 187 -8.85 -6.76 -19.04
C LEU A 187 -8.59 -8.19 -19.51
N CYS A 188 -9.38 -8.64 -20.48
CA CYS A 188 -9.23 -9.94 -21.12
C CYS A 188 -8.75 -9.74 -22.56
N GLY A 189 -7.87 -10.63 -23.03
CA GLY A 189 -7.52 -10.70 -24.44
C GLY A 189 -6.79 -11.99 -24.81
N TRP A 190 -6.51 -12.17 -26.09
CA TRP A 190 -5.78 -13.33 -26.59
C TRP A 190 -4.35 -12.93 -26.94
N ILE A 191 -3.41 -13.18 -26.02
CA ILE A 191 -1.97 -13.00 -26.27
C ILE A 191 -1.40 -14.35 -26.68
N SER A 192 -0.86 -14.42 -27.89
CA SER A 192 -0.33 -15.67 -28.43
C SER A 192 1.12 -15.85 -28.01
N ALA A 193 1.39 -16.83 -27.15
CA ALA A 193 2.76 -17.31 -26.92
C ALA A 193 3.34 -18.03 -28.16
N ASN A 194 2.48 -18.52 -29.06
CA ASN A 194 2.88 -19.40 -30.15
C ASN A 194 2.05 -19.19 -31.43
N ARG A 195 2.69 -18.74 -32.52
CA ARG A 195 2.08 -18.26 -33.78
C ARG A 195 1.11 -19.23 -34.50
N ARG A 196 0.91 -20.46 -34.01
CA ARG A 196 0.17 -21.53 -34.70
C ARG A 196 -1.11 -21.99 -34.02
N ALA A 197 -1.33 -21.63 -32.75
CA ALA A 197 -2.55 -21.98 -32.02
C ALA A 197 -3.05 -20.70 -31.36
N GLY A 198 -4.33 -20.36 -31.55
CA GLY A 198 -4.96 -19.24 -30.85
C GLY A 198 -4.55 -19.29 -29.37
N GLY A 199 -3.90 -18.22 -28.90
CA GLY A 199 -3.30 -18.20 -27.57
C GLY A 199 -4.35 -18.47 -26.48
N PRO A 200 -3.94 -18.91 -25.29
CA PRO A 200 -4.86 -18.94 -24.17
C PRO A 200 -5.43 -17.53 -23.95
N LYS A 201 -6.70 -17.47 -23.54
CA LYS A 201 -7.26 -16.22 -23.05
C LYS A 201 -6.44 -15.80 -21.83
N THR A 202 -5.82 -14.63 -21.91
CA THR A 202 -5.08 -14.02 -20.81
C THR A 202 -5.91 -12.92 -20.17
N GLU A 203 -5.67 -12.69 -18.89
CA GLU A 203 -6.47 -11.81 -18.06
C GLU A 203 -5.56 -11.03 -17.12
N ILE A 204 -5.80 -9.73 -16.98
CA ILE A 204 -5.13 -8.89 -16.00
C ILE A 204 -6.16 -8.05 -15.25
N ASP A 205 -6.10 -8.09 -13.93
CA ASP A 205 -6.95 -7.30 -13.07
C ASP A 205 -6.42 -5.86 -12.97
N LEU A 206 -7.02 -4.96 -13.75
CA LEU A 206 -6.62 -3.55 -13.78
C LEU A 206 -6.88 -2.86 -12.45
N SER A 207 -7.71 -3.42 -11.57
CA SER A 207 -7.98 -2.81 -10.26
C SER A 207 -6.78 -2.78 -9.32
N LYS A 208 -5.77 -3.60 -9.61
CA LYS A 208 -4.48 -3.63 -8.90
C LYS A 208 -3.50 -2.57 -9.38
N HIS A 209 -3.73 -2.03 -10.58
CA HIS A 209 -2.78 -1.17 -11.27
C HIS A 209 -3.35 0.20 -11.62
N ILE A 210 -4.64 0.43 -11.46
CA ILE A 210 -5.27 1.72 -11.77
C ILE A 210 -6.01 2.20 -10.54
N THR A 211 -5.83 3.48 -10.22
CA THR A 211 -6.55 4.16 -9.15
C THR A 211 -7.11 5.49 -9.63
N ASN A 212 -8.04 6.05 -8.87
CA ASN A 212 -8.33 7.48 -8.97
C ASN A 212 -7.28 8.25 -8.15
N GLY A 213 -6.52 9.13 -8.80
CA GLY A 213 -5.53 10.01 -8.17
C GLY A 213 -6.12 11.02 -7.18
N GLY A 214 -7.45 11.12 -7.11
CA GLY A 214 -8.20 12.01 -6.22
C GLY A 214 -8.59 13.33 -6.87
N ASP A 215 -7.95 13.72 -7.96
CA ASP A 215 -8.38 14.86 -8.81
C ASP A 215 -9.37 14.44 -9.91
N GLY A 216 -9.94 13.23 -9.80
CA GLY A 216 -10.86 12.69 -10.80
C GLY A 216 -10.13 12.11 -12.02
N LYS A 217 -8.85 11.75 -11.88
CA LYS A 217 -8.06 11.13 -12.96
C LYS A 217 -7.66 9.71 -12.66
N LEU A 218 -7.74 8.86 -13.68
CA LEU A 218 -7.15 7.53 -13.70
C LEU A 218 -5.63 7.66 -13.72
N VAL A 219 -4.98 7.01 -12.76
CA VAL A 219 -3.52 6.98 -12.64
C VAL A 219 -3.09 5.52 -12.56
N TRP A 220 -2.08 5.17 -13.37
CA TRP A 220 -1.43 3.88 -13.26
C TRP A 220 -0.55 3.84 -12.00
N GLN A 221 -0.75 2.83 -11.17
CA GLN A 221 0.10 2.51 -10.04
C GLN A 221 1.05 1.40 -10.50
N PRO A 222 2.37 1.68 -10.54
CA PRO A 222 3.35 0.65 -10.83
C PRO A 222 3.14 -0.54 -9.92
N SER A 223 3.24 -1.73 -10.48
CA SER A 223 3.23 -2.94 -9.66
C SER A 223 4.37 -2.81 -8.67
N PRO A 224 4.15 -2.99 -7.35
CA PRO A 224 5.26 -3.02 -6.43
C PRO A 224 6.14 -4.20 -6.86
N GLY A 225 7.30 -3.89 -7.44
CA GLY A 225 8.29 -4.88 -7.81
C GLY A 225 8.59 -5.77 -6.61
N ILE A 226 9.01 -7.00 -6.86
CA ILE A 226 9.34 -7.95 -5.79
C ILE A 226 10.31 -7.38 -4.74
N PHE A 227 11.16 -6.43 -5.14
CA PHE A 227 12.11 -5.70 -4.29
C PHE A 227 11.73 -4.24 -3.99
N ASP A 228 10.59 -3.77 -4.49
CA ASP A 228 10.14 -2.40 -4.18
C ASP A 228 9.69 -2.29 -2.73
N ARG A 229 9.52 -1.05 -2.28
CA ARG A 229 9.14 -0.66 -0.90
C ARG A 229 8.05 -1.53 -0.27
N ASP A 230 7.07 -1.94 -1.08
CA ASP A 230 5.90 -2.72 -0.67
C ASP A 230 5.82 -4.10 -1.35
N GLY A 231 6.93 -4.52 -1.96
CA GLY A 231 7.07 -5.79 -2.64
C GLY A 231 6.87 -6.99 -1.71
N PRO A 232 6.36 -8.13 -2.22
CA PRO A 232 6.16 -9.34 -1.42
C PRO A 232 7.42 -9.80 -0.68
N LEU A 233 8.60 -9.63 -1.27
CA LEU A 233 9.86 -10.06 -0.64
C LEU A 233 10.30 -9.07 0.45
N ALA A 234 10.20 -7.76 0.21
CA ALA A 234 10.47 -6.75 1.23
C ALA A 234 9.57 -6.96 2.45
N LYS A 235 8.25 -7.14 2.26
CA LYS A 235 7.30 -7.44 3.33
C LYS A 235 7.58 -8.74 4.08
N LEU A 236 8.16 -9.74 3.41
CA LEU A 236 8.52 -11.02 4.04
C LEU A 236 9.84 -10.94 4.82
N LEU A 237 10.84 -10.23 4.28
CA LEU A 237 12.19 -10.16 4.84
C LEU A 237 12.36 -9.07 5.90
N ASP A 238 11.65 -7.94 5.77
CA ASP A 238 11.69 -6.83 6.73
C ASP A 238 11.36 -7.23 8.18
N PRO A 239 10.40 -8.13 8.47
CA PRO A 239 10.13 -8.57 9.84
C PRO A 239 11.09 -9.67 10.33
N MET A 240 11.97 -10.22 9.48
CA MET A 240 12.86 -11.30 9.88
C MET A 240 14.16 -10.74 10.49
N PRO A 241 14.53 -11.16 11.72
CA PRO A 241 15.82 -10.81 12.31
C PRO A 241 16.97 -11.13 11.36
N LEU A 242 17.95 -10.23 11.25
CA LEU A 242 19.12 -10.30 10.37
C LEU A 242 18.85 -10.22 8.85
N LEU A 243 17.73 -10.74 8.34
CA LEU A 243 17.44 -10.75 6.91
C LEU A 243 17.01 -9.39 6.37
N GLY A 244 16.38 -8.54 7.18
CA GLY A 244 16.08 -7.16 6.76
C GLY A 244 17.33 -6.27 6.55
N TYR A 245 18.52 -6.69 6.98
CA TYR A 245 19.76 -6.02 6.54
C TYR A 245 20.07 -6.29 5.07
N ILE A 246 19.61 -7.42 4.53
CA ILE A 246 19.73 -7.73 3.11
C ILE A 246 18.79 -6.82 2.30
N THR A 247 17.56 -6.57 2.77
CA THR A 247 16.64 -5.60 2.13
C THR A 247 17.22 -4.19 2.19
N ALA A 248 17.84 -3.81 3.31
CA ALA A 248 18.57 -2.55 3.40
C ALA A 248 19.70 -2.41 2.37
N ILE A 249 20.47 -3.49 2.15
CA ILE A 249 21.53 -3.51 1.12
C ILE A 249 20.92 -3.34 -0.26
N PHE A 250 19.84 -4.06 -0.59
CA PHE A 250 19.15 -3.91 -1.88
C PHE A 250 18.63 -2.48 -2.11
N HIS A 251 18.02 -1.85 -1.10
CA HIS A 251 17.60 -0.45 -1.21
C HIS A 251 18.78 0.50 -1.41
N LYS A 252 19.92 0.27 -0.74
CA LYS A 252 21.13 1.08 -0.94
C LYS A 252 21.69 0.93 -2.35
N VAL A 253 21.74 -0.29 -2.88
CA VAL A 253 22.18 -0.60 -4.25
C VAL A 253 21.26 0.03 -5.29
N ALA A 254 19.95 0.06 -5.02
CA ALA A 254 18.96 0.75 -5.86
C ALA A 254 19.01 2.29 -5.75
N GLY A 255 19.98 2.87 -5.05
CA GLY A 255 20.13 4.31 -4.85
C GLY A 255 19.16 4.91 -3.83
N ASN A 256 18.38 4.07 -3.14
CA ASN A 256 17.32 4.50 -2.25
C ASN A 256 17.78 4.52 -0.77
N LYS A 257 18.57 5.54 -0.43
CA LYS A 257 19.31 5.63 0.85
C LYS A 257 18.41 5.69 2.09
N ASP A 258 17.31 6.44 2.05
CA ASP A 258 16.42 6.57 3.22
C ASP A 258 15.61 5.30 3.49
N HIS A 259 15.27 4.55 2.44
CA HIS A 259 14.64 3.24 2.56
C HIS A 259 15.59 2.19 3.14
N SER A 260 16.86 2.24 2.76
CA SER A 260 17.91 1.41 3.36
C SER A 260 17.99 1.66 4.88
N ARG A 261 18.02 2.93 5.30
CA ARG A 261 18.08 3.33 6.71
C ARG A 261 16.85 2.91 7.51
N ARG A 262 15.64 3.04 6.93
CA ARG A 262 14.41 2.53 7.55
C ARG A 262 14.44 1.01 7.74
N ALA A 263 14.87 0.26 6.72
CA ALA A 263 15.01 -1.20 6.83
C ALA A 263 16.03 -1.60 7.91
N ILE A 264 17.15 -0.87 8.03
CA ILE A 264 18.13 -1.04 9.12
C ILE A 264 17.51 -0.81 10.49
N ALA A 265 16.77 0.30 10.66
CA ALA A 265 16.13 0.61 11.93
C ALA A 265 15.19 -0.54 12.35
N LYS A 266 14.25 -0.91 11.47
CA LYS A 266 13.29 -2.01 11.71
C LYS A 266 13.97 -3.35 11.99
N THR A 267 15.00 -3.69 11.21
CA THR A 267 15.74 -4.94 11.40
C THR A 267 16.51 -4.96 12.72
N THR A 268 17.04 -3.81 13.15
CA THR A 268 17.77 -3.68 14.42
C THR A 268 16.83 -3.91 15.60
N GLY A 269 15.63 -3.33 15.58
CA GLY A 269 14.61 -3.56 16.60
C GLY A 269 14.19 -5.03 16.68
N ALA A 270 13.87 -5.65 15.52
CA ALA A 270 13.54 -7.08 15.44
C ALA A 270 14.69 -7.99 15.91
N THR A 271 15.94 -7.67 15.54
CA THR A 271 17.13 -8.43 15.94
C THR A 271 17.38 -8.32 17.44
N PHE A 272 17.13 -7.15 18.03
CA PHE A 272 17.27 -6.95 19.47
C PHE A 272 16.25 -7.78 20.27
N ILE A 273 14.98 -7.77 19.86
CA ILE A 273 13.93 -8.60 20.48
C ILE A 273 14.30 -10.08 20.38
N TYR A 274 14.72 -10.53 19.18
CA TYR A 274 15.12 -11.91 18.95
C TYR A 274 16.32 -12.31 19.82
N GLY A 275 17.37 -11.48 19.85
CA GLY A 275 18.57 -11.70 20.65
C GLY A 275 18.27 -11.76 22.15
N GLY A 276 17.43 -10.86 22.66
CA GLY A 276 17.01 -10.85 24.07
C GLY A 276 16.20 -12.10 24.44
N CYS A 277 15.26 -12.52 23.59
CA CYS A 277 14.54 -13.78 23.75
C CYS A 277 15.49 -15.00 23.74
N LEU A 278 16.49 -15.00 22.86
CA LEU A 278 17.46 -16.08 22.74
C LEU A 278 18.37 -16.17 23.97
N ILE A 279 18.92 -15.06 24.45
CA ILE A 279 19.77 -15.02 25.65
C ILE A 279 19.00 -15.52 26.88
N LEU A 280 17.75 -15.07 27.05
CA LEU A 280 16.91 -15.48 28.16
C LEU A 280 16.51 -16.97 28.07
N SER A 281 16.43 -17.53 26.87
CA SER A 281 16.21 -18.97 26.65
C SER A 281 17.38 -19.86 27.04
N LEU A 282 18.58 -19.30 27.14
CA LEU A 282 19.79 -20.01 27.52
C LEU A 282 20.04 -19.98 29.04
N LEU A 283 19.25 -19.23 29.82
CA LEU A 283 19.41 -19.18 31.28
C LEU A 283 18.90 -20.47 31.94
N PRO A 284 19.74 -21.17 32.74
CA PRO A 284 19.35 -22.41 33.38
C PRO A 284 18.18 -22.18 34.36
N GLY A 285 17.11 -22.97 34.19
CA GLY A 285 15.89 -22.90 35.00
C GLY A 285 14.70 -22.23 34.32
N VAL A 286 14.89 -21.55 33.19
CA VAL A 286 13.80 -20.89 32.44
C VAL A 286 13.24 -21.85 31.39
N LYS A 287 12.12 -22.52 31.69
CA LYS A 287 11.37 -23.28 30.69
C LYS A 287 10.52 -22.33 29.85
N LEU A 288 11.11 -21.85 28.76
CA LEU A 288 10.45 -20.95 27.82
C LEU A 288 9.41 -21.70 26.96
N GLY A 289 8.20 -21.80 27.50
CA GLY A 289 7.01 -22.06 26.70
C GLY A 289 6.63 -20.82 25.88
N ILE A 290 5.75 -21.00 24.88
CA ILE A 290 5.26 -19.93 23.97
C ILE A 290 4.83 -18.66 24.74
N ILE A 291 4.18 -18.84 25.90
CA ILE A 291 3.70 -17.74 26.75
C ILE A 291 4.86 -16.92 27.35
N ALA A 292 5.94 -17.57 27.79
CA ALA A 292 7.09 -16.86 28.37
C ALA A 292 7.86 -16.05 27.31
N THR A 293 7.95 -16.56 26.07
CA THR A 293 8.59 -15.84 24.96
C THR A 293 7.78 -14.59 24.59
N ALA A 294 6.46 -14.67 24.60
CA ALA A 294 5.59 -13.53 24.34
C ALA A 294 5.72 -12.44 25.41
N VAL A 295 5.81 -12.82 26.69
CA VAL A 295 6.00 -11.85 27.80
C VAL A 295 7.35 -11.15 27.70
N ILE A 296 8.43 -11.89 27.38
CA ILE A 296 9.76 -11.31 27.19
C ILE A 296 9.77 -10.37 25.98
N ALA A 297 9.19 -10.79 24.85
CA ALA A 297 9.08 -9.95 23.66
C ALA A 297 8.31 -8.65 23.98
N ALA A 298 7.19 -8.74 24.71
CA ALA A 298 6.44 -7.58 25.16
C ALA A 298 7.27 -6.64 26.05
N ALA A 299 8.09 -7.18 26.96
CA ALA A 299 8.97 -6.39 27.82
C ALA A 299 10.11 -5.70 27.04
N LEU A 300 10.64 -6.33 25.99
CA LEU A 300 11.71 -5.79 25.16
C LEU A 300 11.22 -4.82 24.08
N THR A 301 9.93 -4.85 23.73
CA THR A 301 9.37 -4.05 22.63
C THR A 301 9.51 -2.53 22.85
N PRO A 302 9.23 -1.95 24.04
CA PRO A 302 9.43 -0.52 24.27
C PRO A 302 10.89 -0.08 24.07
N PHE A 303 11.85 -0.97 24.38
CA PHE A 303 13.26 -0.72 24.15
C PHE A 303 13.62 -0.79 22.67
N ALA A 304 13.10 -1.78 21.95
CA ALA A 304 13.27 -1.90 20.50
C ALA A 304 12.70 -0.69 19.75
N ILE A 305 11.53 -0.18 20.14
CA ILE A 305 10.95 1.03 19.55
C ILE A 305 11.83 2.26 19.79
N LYS A 306 12.31 2.46 21.03
CA LYS A 306 13.24 3.57 21.31
C LYS A 306 14.54 3.46 20.53
N MET A 307 15.04 2.24 20.33
CA MET A 307 16.20 1.97 19.51
C MET A 307 15.95 2.30 18.03
N GLU A 308 14.81 1.87 17.48
CA GLU A 308 14.38 2.23 16.13
C GLU A 308 14.26 3.74 15.95
N GLU A 309 13.65 4.43 16.91
CA GLU A 309 13.48 5.89 16.91
C GLU A 309 14.83 6.64 16.97
N LEU A 310 15.76 6.19 17.82
CA LEU A 310 17.10 6.76 17.91
C LEU A 310 17.91 6.58 16.61
N ILE A 311 17.85 5.39 16.01
CA ILE A 311 18.50 5.11 14.73
C ILE A 311 17.85 5.95 13.64
N ALA A 312 16.52 5.99 13.58
CA ALA A 312 15.80 6.76 12.58
C ALA A 312 16.11 8.26 12.68
N LYS A 313 16.06 8.86 13.88
CA LYS A 313 16.35 10.30 14.08
C LYS A 313 17.80 10.67 13.79
N SER A 314 18.74 9.75 13.95
CA SER A 314 20.17 10.01 13.69
C SER A 314 20.58 9.72 12.24
N THR A 315 19.76 9.00 11.48
CA THR A 315 20.13 8.56 10.11
C THR A 315 19.18 9.02 9.02
N ILE A 316 17.91 9.28 9.28
CA ILE A 316 16.88 9.61 8.28
C ILE A 316 16.57 11.10 8.34
N ASP A 317 16.82 11.81 7.24
CA ASP A 317 16.55 13.25 7.12
C ASP A 317 15.08 13.55 6.75
N ASP A 318 14.40 12.57 6.14
CA ASP A 318 13.01 12.69 5.69
C ASP A 318 12.01 12.57 6.86
N LYS A 319 11.28 13.67 7.11
CA LYS A 319 10.28 13.80 8.17
C LYS A 319 9.03 12.91 7.97
N GLU A 320 8.67 12.59 6.73
CA GLU A 320 7.52 11.73 6.43
C GLU A 320 7.85 10.26 6.73
N ILE A 321 9.07 9.85 6.39
CA ILE A 321 9.60 8.51 6.72
C ILE A 321 9.74 8.33 8.24
N LEU A 322 10.22 9.35 8.95
CA LEU A 322 10.28 9.37 10.42
C LEU A 322 8.89 9.16 11.05
N ARG A 323 7.88 9.91 10.57
CA ARG A 323 6.50 9.81 11.07
C ARG A 323 5.89 8.42 10.83
N THR A 324 6.26 7.75 9.74
CA THR A 324 5.79 6.38 9.49
C THR A 324 6.38 5.36 10.47
N ILE A 325 7.64 5.52 10.89
CA ILE A 325 8.29 4.64 11.88
C ILE A 325 7.62 4.79 13.26
N GLU A 326 7.32 6.03 13.68
CA GLU A 326 6.61 6.30 14.93
C GLU A 326 5.20 5.68 14.94
N THR A 327 4.51 5.73 13.79
CA THR A 327 3.14 5.18 13.66
C THR A 327 3.14 3.64 13.56
N ASP A 328 4.16 3.06 12.90
CA ASP A 328 4.34 1.62 12.73
C ASP A 328 4.69 0.93 14.06
N GLY A 329 5.52 1.54 14.92
CA GLY A 329 5.95 0.96 16.20
C GLY A 329 4.77 0.68 17.15
N ALA A 330 3.80 1.60 17.20
CA ALA A 330 2.59 1.43 18.00
C ALA A 330 1.68 0.30 17.46
N ARG A 331 1.60 0.14 16.14
CA ARG A 331 0.88 -0.98 15.49
C ARG A 331 1.60 -2.31 15.68
N TYR A 332 2.93 -2.32 15.62
CA TYR A 332 3.76 -3.51 15.79
C TYR A 332 3.60 -4.11 17.19
N VAL A 333 3.57 -3.31 18.26
CA VAL A 333 3.29 -3.78 19.63
C VAL A 333 1.95 -4.50 19.69
N ARG A 334 0.92 -3.87 19.12
CA ARG A 334 -0.43 -4.42 19.10
C ARG A 334 -0.47 -5.74 18.32
N ASP A 335 0.02 -5.74 17.09
CA ASP A 335 -0.11 -6.87 16.18
C ASP A 335 0.83 -8.02 16.58
N ALA A 336 2.03 -7.75 17.10
CA ALA A 336 2.93 -8.77 17.62
C ALA A 336 2.36 -9.45 18.88
N ILE A 337 1.76 -8.70 19.81
CA ILE A 337 1.10 -9.25 21.00
C ILE A 337 -0.11 -10.10 20.60
N PHE A 338 -0.99 -9.61 19.73
CA PHE A 338 -2.18 -10.37 19.32
C PHE A 338 -1.85 -11.58 18.44
N ASN A 339 -0.87 -11.47 17.53
CA ASN A 339 -0.49 -12.59 16.65
C ASN A 339 0.34 -13.65 17.39
N SER A 340 1.14 -13.29 18.39
CA SER A 340 1.85 -14.29 19.22
C SER A 340 0.95 -15.01 20.22
N ILE A 341 -0.17 -14.39 20.62
CA ILE A 341 -1.25 -15.07 21.38
C ILE A 341 -2.08 -16.00 20.46
N GLY A 342 -2.28 -15.63 19.18
CA GLY A 342 -3.12 -16.37 18.24
C GLY A 342 -2.43 -17.48 17.43
N ALA A 343 -1.12 -17.39 17.17
CA ALA A 343 -0.43 -18.27 16.23
C ALA A 343 0.60 -19.18 16.93
N GLY A 344 0.29 -20.48 17.03
CA GLY A 344 1.27 -21.53 17.35
C GLY A 344 2.27 -21.79 16.21
N THR A 345 2.94 -20.74 15.69
CA THR A 345 3.69 -20.71 14.41
C THR A 345 5.08 -21.36 14.42
N GLY A 346 5.42 -22.18 15.41
CA GLY A 346 6.72 -22.87 15.46
C GLY A 346 6.96 -23.86 14.30
N ALA A 347 5.90 -24.41 13.71
CA ALA A 347 6.00 -25.52 12.75
C ALA A 347 6.24 -25.10 11.28
N TYR A 348 5.88 -23.87 10.89
CA TYR A 348 6.00 -23.42 9.48
C TYR A 348 7.40 -22.89 9.16
N VAL A 349 8.04 -22.23 10.13
CA VAL A 349 9.39 -21.67 9.99
C VAL A 349 10.44 -22.78 9.87
N SER A 350 10.30 -23.89 10.62
CA SER A 350 11.28 -24.98 10.57
C SER A 350 11.36 -25.68 9.20
N LYS A 351 10.23 -25.78 8.48
CA LYS A 351 10.16 -26.37 7.13
C LYS A 351 10.81 -25.50 6.04
N PHE A 352 10.81 -24.18 6.21
CA PHE A 352 11.43 -23.26 5.26
C PHE A 352 12.98 -23.27 5.37
N PHE A 353 13.50 -23.47 6.58
CA PHE A 353 14.95 -23.52 6.84
C PHE A 353 15.60 -24.89 6.54
N THR A 354 14.84 -25.98 6.47
CA THR A 354 15.39 -27.30 6.11
C THR A 354 15.71 -27.42 4.61
N GLY A 355 15.03 -26.68 3.74
CA GLY A 355 15.23 -26.75 2.27
C GLY A 355 16.37 -25.87 1.72
N SER A 356 16.74 -24.80 2.41
CA SER A 356 17.67 -23.75 1.91
C SER A 356 19.10 -23.86 2.47
N LYS A 357 19.37 -24.92 3.25
CA LYS A 357 20.62 -25.13 4.01
C LYS A 357 21.86 -25.43 3.16
N ALA A 358 21.71 -25.78 1.88
CA ALA A 358 22.81 -26.15 0.99
C ALA A 358 23.38 -24.96 0.19
N ALA A 359 22.53 -24.01 -0.24
CA ALA A 359 22.95 -22.86 -1.05
C ALA A 359 23.52 -21.70 -0.22
N LEU A 360 23.09 -21.55 1.04
CA LEU A 360 23.48 -20.44 1.92
C LEU A 360 24.72 -20.70 2.78
N LYS A 361 25.25 -21.93 2.77
CA LYS A 361 26.23 -22.39 3.76
C LYS A 361 27.67 -21.93 3.51
N ASN A 362 28.02 -21.47 2.31
CA ASN A 362 29.43 -21.45 1.89
C ASN A 362 30.13 -20.08 1.80
N GLY A 363 29.60 -19.00 2.37
CA GLY A 363 30.45 -17.80 2.52
C GLY A 363 29.77 -16.61 3.16
N VAL A 364 28.62 -16.22 2.62
CA VAL A 364 27.94 -14.98 3.03
C VAL A 364 27.42 -15.09 4.47
N PHE A 365 26.82 -16.21 4.85
CA PHE A 365 26.21 -16.37 6.18
C PHE A 365 27.24 -16.50 7.31
N GLU A 366 28.34 -17.23 7.10
CA GLU A 366 29.41 -17.36 8.11
C GLU A 366 30.24 -16.08 8.23
N ARG A 367 30.47 -15.34 7.14
CA ARG A 367 31.11 -14.02 7.20
C ARG A 367 30.19 -13.00 7.86
N ALA A 368 28.90 -12.95 7.50
CA ALA A 368 27.92 -12.09 8.17
C ALA A 368 27.82 -12.40 9.67
N LYS A 369 27.83 -13.67 10.06
CA LYS A 369 27.82 -14.11 11.46
C LYS A 369 29.09 -13.74 12.22
N LYS A 370 30.28 -13.93 11.62
CA LYS A 370 31.57 -13.55 12.22
C LYS A 370 31.68 -12.05 12.43
N VAL A 371 31.20 -11.28 11.46
CA VAL A 371 31.23 -9.83 11.48
C VAL A 371 30.16 -9.29 12.45
N ALA A 372 28.93 -9.82 12.43
CA ALA A 372 27.89 -9.49 13.41
C ALA A 372 28.29 -9.83 14.85
N GLY A 373 29.05 -10.91 15.07
CA GLY A 373 29.61 -11.25 16.38
C GLY A 373 30.61 -10.21 16.89
N LYS A 374 31.49 -9.72 16.00
CA LYS A 374 32.50 -8.69 16.32
C LYS A 374 31.87 -7.35 16.67
N TYR A 375 30.94 -6.87 15.85
CA TYR A 375 30.29 -5.57 16.08
C TYR A 375 29.18 -5.63 17.12
N GLY A 376 28.54 -6.80 17.30
CA GLY A 376 27.61 -7.04 18.39
C GLY A 376 28.30 -6.96 19.75
N SER A 377 29.49 -7.54 19.92
CA SER A 377 30.25 -7.41 21.17
C SER A 377 30.71 -5.96 21.42
N ASP A 378 31.11 -5.23 20.38
CA ASP A 378 31.54 -3.83 20.50
C ASP A 378 30.37 -2.89 20.83
N TYR A 379 29.17 -3.21 20.35
CA TYR A 379 27.92 -2.49 20.65
C TYR A 379 27.47 -2.70 22.10
N PHE A 380 27.49 -3.94 22.60
CA PHE A 380 27.18 -4.23 24.01
C PHE A 380 28.26 -3.74 24.98
N ALA A 381 29.50 -3.54 24.51
CA ALA A 381 30.57 -2.91 25.26
C ALA A 381 30.50 -1.37 25.30
N GLY A 382 29.50 -0.75 24.65
CA GLY A 382 29.26 0.70 24.72
C GLY A 382 30.15 1.55 23.80
N ASN A 383 30.86 0.96 22.83
CA ASN A 383 31.84 1.66 21.99
C ASN A 383 31.32 2.06 20.58
N ALA A 384 30.05 1.81 20.28
CA ALA A 384 29.51 2.04 18.93
C ALA A 384 28.98 3.47 18.74
N THR A 385 29.78 4.30 18.06
CA THR A 385 29.30 5.53 17.39
C THR A 385 28.78 5.18 15.98
N THR A 386 28.04 6.09 15.34
CA THR A 386 27.58 6.01 13.94
C THR A 386 28.66 5.59 12.94
N VAL A 387 29.93 5.90 13.24
CA VAL A 387 31.13 5.51 12.48
C VAL A 387 31.33 3.98 12.40
N GLY A 388 30.92 3.23 13.42
CA GLY A 388 31.06 1.77 13.46
C GLY A 388 30.14 1.05 12.49
N MET A 389 28.91 1.55 12.32
CA MET A 389 27.95 0.98 11.37
C MET A 389 28.33 1.31 9.93
N ASP A 390 28.73 2.55 9.62
CA ASP A 390 29.17 2.92 8.27
C ASP A 390 30.42 2.13 7.83
N ARG A 391 31.36 1.90 8.75
CA ARG A 391 32.52 1.05 8.51
C ARG A 391 32.15 -0.41 8.27
N TRP A 392 31.24 -0.96 9.08
CA TRP A 392 30.69 -2.31 8.86
C TRP A 392 30.09 -2.46 7.46
N PHE A 393 29.32 -1.46 7.00
CA PHE A 393 28.70 -1.47 5.68
C PHE A 393 29.70 -1.38 4.54
N ASN A 394 30.74 -0.55 4.66
CA ASN A 394 31.77 -0.43 3.63
C ASN A 394 32.59 -1.73 3.53
N GLU A 395 32.92 -2.37 4.66
CA GLU A 395 33.62 -3.66 4.68
C GLU A 395 32.79 -4.79 4.05
N VAL A 396 31.47 -4.82 4.29
CA VAL A 396 30.57 -5.79 3.66
C VAL A 396 30.39 -5.50 2.16
N TYR A 397 30.26 -4.23 1.77
CA TYR A 397 30.10 -3.82 0.37
C TYR A 397 31.36 -4.12 -0.47
N GLU A 398 32.55 -3.75 0.03
CA GLU A 398 33.83 -4.04 -0.61
C GLU A 398 34.08 -5.55 -0.75
N SER A 399 33.65 -6.36 0.23
CA SER A 399 33.72 -7.82 0.13
C SER A 399 32.81 -8.40 -0.96
N ILE A 400 31.67 -7.78 -1.24
CA ILE A 400 30.74 -8.23 -2.29
C ILE A 400 31.24 -7.80 -3.68
N GLU A 401 31.83 -6.61 -3.79
CA GLU A 401 32.48 -6.13 -5.01
C GLU A 401 33.71 -6.98 -5.38
N ALA A 402 34.54 -7.35 -4.39
CA ALA A 402 35.72 -8.19 -4.61
C ALA A 402 35.36 -9.60 -5.16
N ASP A 403 34.31 -10.23 -4.62
CA ASP A 403 33.80 -11.53 -5.09
C ASP A 403 33.13 -11.44 -6.47
N ARG A 404 32.73 -10.24 -6.93
CA ARG A 404 32.20 -10.00 -8.29
C ARG A 404 33.30 -9.80 -9.32
N ALA A 405 34.47 -9.34 -8.89
CA ALA A 405 35.63 -9.07 -9.74
C ALA A 405 36.53 -10.30 -9.94
N SER A 406 36.41 -11.31 -9.08
CA SER A 406 37.03 -12.64 -9.18
C SER A 406 36.12 -13.63 -9.90
#